data_AF-A0AAV1LAC3-F1
#
_entry.id   AF-A0AAV1LAC3-F1
#
_cell.length_a   1.000
_cell.length_b   1.000
_cell.length_c   1.000
_cell.angle_alpha   90.00
_cell.angle_beta   90.00
_cell.angle_gamma   90.00
#
_symmetry.space_group_name_H-M   'P 1'
#
loop_
_entity.id
_entity.type
_entity.pdbx_description
1 polymer ?
#
loop_
_entity_poly.entity_id
_entity_poly.type
_entity_poly.pdbx_seq_one_letter_code
_entity_poly.pdbx_strand_id
1 'polypeptide(L)'
;MDKSTDRSNTAQLLICIRGVNDELNITEELACLQSLKGKMTGQIIYNEFSKTLQNLNADEIQDFLKNKTDKCSDFQNFENKEWRIDFAFFTNLFEHYHRLNKKLQGQNQFINEAWGCLKSFKTQLFLFYNCMTKNDLIHFPRLKSTAPVSENKLKEFSQALKNLHTEFETRFQDFNNIQSSQDVFSISFNVNPKNISAELQLQIIETQCSAHLK
;
A
#
# COMPACT_ATOMS: atom_id res chain seq x y z
N MET A 1 -10.58 -6.69 -11.06
CA MET A 1 -11.62 -6.85 -10.03
C MET A 1 -12.90 -6.33 -10.62
N ASP A 2 -13.87 -7.22 -10.81
CA ASP A 2 -15.17 -6.86 -11.38
C ASP A 2 -16.28 -7.13 -10.35
N LYS A 3 -17.35 -6.35 -10.39
CA LYS A 3 -18.45 -6.42 -9.41
C LYS A 3 -19.77 -6.62 -10.14
N SER A 4 -20.45 -7.72 -9.81
CA SER A 4 -21.81 -8.01 -10.25
C SER A 4 -22.74 -8.26 -9.06
N THR A 5 -24.05 -8.19 -9.29
CA THR A 5 -25.09 -8.60 -8.34
C THR A 5 -25.81 -9.84 -8.89
N ASP A 6 -25.99 -10.86 -8.06
CA ASP A 6 -26.75 -12.04 -8.46
C ASP A 6 -28.27 -11.82 -8.41
N ARG A 7 -29.04 -12.84 -8.82
CA ARG A 7 -30.51 -12.82 -8.82
C ARG A 7 -31.15 -12.55 -7.45
N SER A 8 -30.40 -12.73 -6.36
CA SER A 8 -30.85 -12.46 -4.98
C SER A 8 -30.45 -11.06 -4.48
N ASN A 9 -29.89 -10.21 -5.36
CA ASN A 9 -29.36 -8.88 -5.04
C ASN A 9 -28.15 -8.92 -4.08
N THR A 10 -27.43 -10.04 -4.04
CA THR A 10 -26.19 -10.17 -3.27
C THR A 10 -25.01 -9.75 -4.17
N ALA A 11 -24.16 -8.84 -3.67
CA ALA A 11 -22.97 -8.43 -4.40
C ALA A 11 -21.95 -9.58 -4.42
N GLN A 12 -21.31 -9.79 -5.57
CA GLN A 12 -20.29 -10.82 -5.73
C GLN A 12 -18.93 -10.17 -6.01
N LEU A 13 -17.87 -10.76 -5.45
CA LEU A 13 -16.48 -10.42 -5.70
C LEU A 13 -15.84 -11.51 -6.55
N LEU A 14 -15.47 -11.13 -7.76
CA LEU A 14 -14.73 -11.98 -8.66
C LEU A 14 -13.23 -11.67 -8.52
N ILE A 15 -12.46 -12.67 -8.10
CA ILE A 15 -11.00 -12.59 -8.02
C ILE A 15 -10.45 -13.46 -9.14
N CYS A 16 -9.85 -12.82 -10.14
CA CYS A 16 -9.18 -13.50 -11.25
C CYS A 16 -7.66 -13.37 -11.09
N ILE A 17 -6.94 -14.43 -11.44
CA ILE A 17 -5.49 -14.40 -11.64
C ILE A 17 -5.24 -14.16 -13.12
N ARG A 18 -4.36 -13.19 -13.44
CA ARG A 18 -3.92 -12.94 -14.80
C ARG A 18 -2.45 -13.30 -14.96
N GLY A 19 -2.16 -14.14 -15.94
CA GLY A 19 -0.82 -14.37 -16.44
C GLY A 19 -0.54 -13.49 -17.65
N VAL A 20 0.69 -13.02 -17.79
CA VAL A 20 1.19 -12.37 -19.01
C VAL A 20 2.46 -13.11 -19.40
N ASN A 21 2.51 -13.63 -20.63
CA ASN A 21 3.69 -14.33 -21.13
C ASN A 21 4.67 -13.36 -21.84
N ASP A 22 5.82 -13.87 -22.29
CA ASP A 22 6.86 -13.07 -22.96
C ASP A 22 6.40 -12.42 -24.27
N GLU A 23 5.33 -12.95 -24.87
CA GLU A 23 4.69 -12.42 -26.08
C GLU A 23 3.60 -11.39 -25.77
N LEU A 24 3.48 -10.98 -24.49
CA LEU A 24 2.42 -10.12 -23.96
C LEU A 24 1.01 -10.70 -24.12
N ASN A 25 0.88 -12.00 -24.35
CA ASN A 25 -0.40 -12.68 -24.35
C ASN A 25 -0.93 -12.77 -22.92
N ILE A 26 -2.19 -12.36 -22.74
CA ILE A 26 -2.87 -12.35 -21.44
C ILE A 26 -3.68 -13.63 -21.31
N THR A 27 -3.46 -14.36 -20.21
CA THR A 27 -4.35 -15.42 -19.73
C THR A 27 -5.07 -14.93 -18.49
N GLU A 28 -6.37 -15.21 -18.36
CA GLU A 28 -7.18 -14.83 -17.19
C GLU A 28 -7.96 -16.05 -16.71
N GLU A 29 -7.85 -16.35 -15.42
CA GLU A 29 -8.54 -17.46 -14.78
C GLU A 29 -9.22 -17.02 -13.49
N LEU A 30 -10.40 -17.59 -13.22
CA LEU A 30 -11.17 -17.29 -12.03
C LEU A 30 -10.57 -18.01 -10.81
N ALA A 31 -9.94 -17.27 -9.90
CA ALA A 31 -9.36 -17.83 -8.68
C ALA A 31 -10.43 -18.06 -7.60
N CYS A 32 -11.34 -17.12 -7.41
CA CYS A 32 -12.51 -17.35 -6.56
C CYS A 32 -13.69 -16.43 -6.90
N LEU A 33 -14.89 -16.92 -6.55
CA LEU A 33 -16.13 -16.15 -6.54
C LEU A 33 -16.64 -16.10 -5.10
N GLN A 34 -16.67 -14.89 -4.52
CA GLN A 34 -17.07 -14.71 -3.12
C GLN A 34 -18.35 -13.88 -3.02
N SER A 35 -19.35 -14.36 -2.30
CA SER A 35 -20.55 -13.58 -1.98
C SER A 35 -20.23 -12.55 -0.89
N LEU A 36 -20.44 -11.27 -1.18
CA LEU A 36 -20.25 -10.18 -0.24
C LEU A 36 -21.59 -9.81 0.40
N LYS A 37 -21.72 -10.14 1.69
CA LYS A 37 -22.92 -9.85 2.49
C LYS A 37 -22.80 -8.48 3.16
N GLY A 38 -23.84 -7.64 3.04
CA GLY A 38 -23.95 -6.37 3.75
C GLY A 38 -23.39 -5.15 3.00
N LYS A 39 -23.10 -4.06 3.74
CA LYS A 39 -22.66 -2.77 3.15
C LYS A 39 -21.25 -2.92 2.56
N MET A 40 -21.19 -2.89 1.24
CA MET A 40 -19.97 -2.98 0.45
C MET A 40 -19.00 -1.84 0.73
N THR A 41 -18.05 -2.06 1.64
CA THR A 41 -16.92 -1.16 1.89
C THR A 41 -15.63 -1.75 1.34
N GLY A 42 -14.65 -0.89 1.02
CA GLY A 42 -13.32 -1.33 0.57
C GLY A 42 -12.64 -2.28 1.57
N GLN A 43 -12.95 -2.16 2.86
CA GLN A 43 -12.46 -3.04 3.92
C GLN A 43 -12.97 -4.49 3.77
N ILE A 44 -14.24 -4.68 3.39
CA ILE A 44 -14.80 -6.03 3.16
C ILE A 44 -14.16 -6.67 1.94
N ILE A 45 -14.01 -5.90 0.85
CA ILE A 45 -13.35 -6.36 -0.38
C ILE A 45 -11.90 -6.79 -0.07
N TYR A 46 -11.15 -5.96 0.66
CA TYR A 46 -9.78 -6.29 1.04
C TYR A 46 -9.70 -7.53 1.93
N ASN A 47 -10.60 -7.65 2.91
CA ASN A 47 -10.60 -8.79 3.83
C ASN A 47 -10.87 -10.10 3.07
N GLU A 48 -11.86 -10.12 2.19
CA GLU A 48 -12.16 -11.29 1.37
C GLU A 48 -11.04 -11.59 0.36
N PHE A 49 -10.45 -10.57 -0.25
CA PHE A 49 -9.27 -10.73 -1.10
C PHE A 49 -8.07 -11.31 -0.34
N SER A 50 -7.78 -10.81 0.86
CA SER A 50 -6.66 -11.27 1.68
C SER A 50 -6.87 -12.67 2.21
N LYS A 51 -8.11 -12.99 2.61
CA LYS A 51 -8.50 -14.34 2.99
C LYS A 51 -8.33 -15.30 1.82
N THR A 52 -8.71 -14.88 0.63
CA THR A 52 -8.48 -15.65 -0.61
C THR A 52 -7.00 -15.89 -0.83
N LEU A 53 -6.15 -14.84 -0.75
CA LEU A 53 -4.70 -14.99 -0.88
C LEU A 53 -4.05 -15.85 0.21
N GLN A 54 -4.59 -15.86 1.43
CA GLN A 54 -4.10 -16.73 2.52
C GLN A 54 -4.52 -18.19 2.35
N ASN A 55 -5.71 -18.42 1.80
CA ASN A 55 -6.22 -19.75 1.48
C ASN A 55 -5.63 -20.32 0.18
N LEU A 56 -4.95 -19.48 -0.59
CA LEU A 56 -4.22 -19.85 -1.78
C LEU A 56 -2.75 -20.05 -1.37
N ASN A 57 -2.38 -21.22 -0.87
CA ASN A 57 -0.96 -21.56 -0.70
C ASN A 57 -0.27 -21.51 -2.08
N ALA A 58 1.02 -21.17 -2.16
CA ALA A 58 1.79 -21.21 -3.40
C ALA A 58 1.69 -22.58 -4.10
N ASP A 59 1.68 -23.68 -3.32
CA ASP A 59 1.51 -25.03 -3.87
C ASP A 59 0.07 -25.28 -4.36
N GLU A 60 -0.96 -24.78 -3.66
CA GLU A 60 -2.36 -24.91 -4.07
C GLU A 60 -2.69 -24.02 -5.28
N ILE A 61 -2.09 -22.83 -5.38
CA ILE A 61 -2.15 -21.99 -6.59
C ILE A 61 -1.50 -22.75 -7.74
N GLN A 62 -0.34 -23.35 -7.51
CA GLN A 62 0.36 -24.12 -8.53
C GLN A 62 -0.46 -25.34 -8.99
N ASP A 63 -1.06 -26.09 -8.07
CA ASP A 63 -1.93 -27.24 -8.39
C ASP A 63 -3.24 -26.80 -9.04
N PHE A 64 -3.86 -25.72 -8.56
CA PHE A 64 -5.08 -25.14 -9.13
C PHE A 64 -4.86 -24.69 -10.57
N LEU A 65 -3.75 -23.99 -10.85
CA LEU A 65 -3.39 -23.53 -12.19
C LEU A 65 -2.98 -24.70 -13.11
N LYS A 66 -2.19 -25.67 -12.62
CA LYS A 66 -1.83 -26.91 -13.35
C LYS A 66 -3.05 -27.71 -13.78
N ASN A 67 -4.10 -27.78 -12.96
CA ASN A 67 -5.29 -28.58 -13.22
C ASN A 67 -6.36 -27.89 -14.09
N LYS A 68 -6.24 -26.58 -14.33
CA LYS A 68 -7.29 -25.79 -15.01
C LYS A 68 -6.83 -25.05 -16.27
N THR A 69 -5.53 -25.01 -16.56
CA THR A 69 -5.01 -24.39 -17.80
C THR A 69 -4.24 -25.40 -18.66
N ASP A 70 -4.64 -25.56 -19.92
CA ASP A 70 -3.92 -26.37 -20.93
C ASP A 70 -2.55 -25.77 -21.30
N LYS A 71 -2.26 -24.53 -20.86
CA LYS A 71 -0.99 -23.81 -21.05
C LYS A 71 -0.08 -23.94 -19.83
N CYS A 72 0.23 -25.18 -19.46
CA CYS A 72 1.09 -25.50 -18.32
C CYS A 72 2.54 -24.96 -18.45
N SER A 73 2.95 -24.52 -19.64
CA SER A 73 4.27 -23.90 -19.89
C SER A 73 4.45 -22.53 -19.24
N ASP A 74 3.37 -21.73 -19.12
CA ASP A 74 3.45 -20.35 -18.61
C ASP A 74 3.68 -20.29 -17.08
N PHE A 75 3.49 -21.43 -16.39
CA PHE A 75 3.52 -21.55 -14.93
C PHE A 75 4.73 -22.31 -14.36
N GLN A 76 5.73 -22.64 -15.18
CA GLN A 76 7.05 -23.09 -14.70
C GLN A 76 7.69 -22.08 -13.71
N ASN A 77 7.21 -20.82 -13.72
CA ASN A 77 7.62 -19.76 -12.80
C ASN A 77 7.37 -20.06 -11.31
N PHE A 78 6.39 -20.89 -10.95
CA PHE A 78 6.19 -21.26 -9.54
C PHE A 78 7.25 -22.23 -9.00
N GLU A 79 7.97 -22.95 -9.87
CA GLU A 79 9.15 -23.76 -9.51
C GLU A 79 10.44 -22.91 -9.56
N ASN A 80 10.39 -21.75 -10.21
CA ASN A 80 11.52 -20.84 -10.33
C ASN A 80 11.82 -20.15 -8.99
N LYS A 81 13.02 -20.42 -8.47
CA LYS A 81 13.52 -19.85 -7.21
C LYS A 81 13.61 -18.32 -7.25
N GLU A 82 13.99 -17.74 -8.39
CA GLU A 82 14.08 -16.28 -8.56
C GLU A 82 12.69 -15.63 -8.49
N TRP A 83 11.70 -16.24 -9.14
CA TRP A 83 10.32 -15.73 -9.10
C TRP A 83 9.75 -15.77 -7.68
N ARG A 84 10.01 -16.83 -6.90
CA ARG A 84 9.58 -16.91 -5.49
C ARG A 84 10.20 -15.80 -4.64
N ILE A 85 11.45 -15.42 -4.91
CA ILE A 85 12.14 -14.31 -4.25
C ILE A 85 11.44 -12.98 -4.59
N ASP A 86 11.16 -12.74 -5.87
CA ASP A 86 10.44 -11.53 -6.33
C ASP A 86 9.05 -11.46 -5.69
N PHE A 87 8.29 -12.55 -5.74
CA PHE A 87 6.96 -12.63 -5.16
C PHE A 87 6.97 -12.38 -3.65
N ALA A 88 7.96 -12.92 -2.93
CA ALA A 88 8.11 -12.70 -1.49
C ALA A 88 8.40 -11.23 -1.17
N PHE A 89 9.27 -10.57 -1.95
CA PHE A 89 9.55 -9.14 -1.85
C PHE A 89 8.27 -8.32 -2.06
N PHE A 90 7.57 -8.53 -3.18
CA PHE A 90 6.36 -7.79 -3.51
C PHE A 90 5.27 -8.01 -2.47
N THR A 91 5.06 -9.23 -2.01
CA THR A 91 4.06 -9.53 -0.97
C THR A 91 4.34 -8.75 0.32
N ASN A 92 5.61 -8.67 0.75
CA ASN A 92 5.97 -7.84 1.91
C ASN A 92 5.76 -6.35 1.65
N LEU A 93 6.14 -5.84 0.48
CA LEU A 93 5.94 -4.43 0.12
C LEU A 93 4.44 -4.06 0.07
N PHE A 94 3.62 -4.92 -0.53
CA PHE A 94 2.16 -4.76 -0.59
C PHE A 94 1.54 -4.77 0.80
N GLU A 95 2.05 -5.57 1.74
CA GLU A 95 1.56 -5.54 3.11
C GLU A 95 1.83 -4.19 3.80
N HIS A 96 3.02 -3.60 3.59
CA HIS A 96 3.33 -2.26 4.11
C HIS A 96 2.44 -1.19 3.46
N TYR A 97 2.27 -1.23 2.14
CA TYR A 97 1.37 -0.33 1.42
C TYR A 97 -0.07 -0.48 1.89
N HIS A 98 -0.51 -1.70 2.14
CA HIS A 98 -1.85 -1.95 2.66
C HIS A 98 -2.06 -1.37 4.06
N ARG A 99 -1.05 -1.47 4.94
CA ARG A 99 -1.10 -0.81 6.27
C ARG A 99 -1.26 0.70 6.13
N LEU A 100 -0.58 1.33 5.16
CA LEU A 100 -0.80 2.73 4.84
C LEU A 100 -2.24 2.97 4.36
N ASN A 101 -2.73 2.19 3.40
CA ASN A 101 -4.09 2.35 2.88
C ASN A 101 -5.16 2.24 3.96
N LYS A 102 -5.03 1.28 4.89
CA LYS A 102 -5.91 1.18 6.07
C LYS A 102 -5.87 2.44 6.92
N LYS A 103 -4.68 3.00 7.14
CA LYS A 103 -4.51 4.25 7.89
C LYS A 103 -5.08 5.46 7.16
N LEU A 104 -5.25 5.43 5.83
CA LEU A 104 -5.85 6.53 5.05
C LEU A 104 -7.38 6.39 4.87
N GLN A 105 -7.94 5.20 5.14
CA GLN A 105 -9.36 4.90 4.93
C GLN A 105 -10.26 5.23 6.14
N GLY A 106 -9.73 5.84 7.21
CA GLY A 106 -10.52 6.19 8.38
C GLY A 106 -11.60 7.23 8.05
N GLN A 107 -12.80 7.04 8.59
CA GLN A 107 -13.85 8.07 8.50
C GLN A 107 -13.47 9.27 9.38
N ASN A 108 -13.70 10.48 8.87
CA ASN A 108 -13.39 11.75 9.56
C ASN A 108 -11.91 12.01 9.86
N GLN A 109 -10.98 11.48 9.05
CA GLN A 109 -9.57 11.81 9.22
C GLN A 109 -9.28 13.25 8.85
N PHE A 110 -8.64 13.98 9.76
CA PHE A 110 -8.14 15.31 9.48
C PHE A 110 -6.95 15.23 8.51
N ILE A 111 -6.80 16.26 7.67
CA ILE A 111 -5.75 16.31 6.64
C ILE A 111 -4.34 16.16 7.24
N ASN A 112 -4.12 16.69 8.44
CA ASN A 112 -2.85 16.56 9.18
C ASN A 112 -2.55 15.10 9.59
N GLU A 113 -3.56 14.31 9.93
CA GLU A 113 -3.40 12.88 10.27
C GLU A 113 -3.07 12.05 9.02
N ALA A 114 -3.77 12.30 7.92
CA ALA A 114 -3.47 11.68 6.63
C ALA A 114 -2.05 12.01 6.17
N TRP A 115 -1.64 13.28 6.33
CA TRP A 115 -0.28 13.71 6.04
C TRP A 115 0.76 13.05 6.95
N GLY A 116 0.50 12.96 8.26
CA GLY A 116 1.36 12.22 9.19
C GLY A 116 1.56 10.76 8.78
N CYS A 117 0.51 10.11 8.27
CA CYS A 117 0.58 8.75 7.75
C CYS A 117 1.46 8.64 6.49
N LEU A 118 1.28 9.55 5.53
CA LEU A 118 2.09 9.59 4.30
C LEU A 118 3.57 9.86 4.62
N LYS A 119 3.86 10.84 5.48
CA LYS A 119 5.22 11.17 5.94
C LYS A 119 5.87 9.98 6.64
N SER A 120 5.13 9.30 7.52
CA SER A 120 5.61 8.09 8.21
C SER A 120 5.96 6.98 7.22
N PHE A 121 5.09 6.72 6.23
CA PHE A 121 5.35 5.70 5.22
C PHE A 121 6.55 6.05 4.32
N LYS A 122 6.71 7.33 3.95
CA LYS A 122 7.92 7.81 3.24
C LYS A 122 9.19 7.48 4.03
N THR A 123 9.22 7.80 5.33
CA THR A 123 10.36 7.46 6.19
C THR A 123 10.58 5.95 6.29
N GLN A 124 9.51 5.14 6.34
CA GLN A 124 9.61 3.68 6.31
C GLN A 124 10.26 3.17 5.01
N LEU A 125 9.88 3.70 3.85
CA LEU A 125 10.51 3.33 2.56
C LEU A 125 12.02 3.60 2.56
N PHE A 126 12.45 4.73 3.12
CA PHE A 126 13.87 5.05 3.27
C PHE A 126 14.59 4.09 4.22
N LEU A 127 13.95 3.74 5.35
CA LEU A 127 14.46 2.73 6.28
C LEU A 127 14.59 1.36 5.59
N PHE A 128 13.57 0.93 4.87
CA PHE A 128 13.55 -0.34 4.13
C PHE A 128 14.68 -0.41 3.11
N TYR A 129 14.89 0.67 2.33
CA TYR A 129 16.02 0.80 1.42
C TYR A 129 17.37 0.63 2.14
N ASN A 130 17.57 1.33 3.26
CA ASN A 130 18.83 1.27 4.01
C ASN A 130 19.08 -0.10 4.67
N CYS A 131 18.04 -0.79 5.12
CA CYS A 131 18.15 -2.17 5.62
C CYS A 131 18.47 -3.14 4.48
N MET A 132 17.76 -3.04 3.35
CA MET A 132 17.94 -3.93 2.18
C MET A 132 19.36 -3.87 1.62
N THR A 133 19.95 -2.68 1.51
CA THR A 133 21.34 -2.49 1.05
C THR A 133 22.39 -3.12 1.99
N LYS A 134 22.03 -3.37 3.25
CA LYS A 134 22.86 -4.05 4.25
C LYS A 134 22.51 -5.54 4.38
N ASN A 135 21.65 -6.07 3.51
CA ASN A 135 21.08 -7.41 3.62
C ASN A 135 20.36 -7.66 4.96
N ASP A 136 19.82 -6.61 5.58
CA ASP A 136 18.95 -6.73 6.75
C ASP A 136 17.49 -6.83 6.31
N LEU A 137 16.97 -8.06 6.33
CA LEU A 137 15.62 -8.39 5.86
C LEU A 137 14.57 -8.37 6.98
N ILE A 138 14.83 -7.72 8.13
CA ILE A 138 13.93 -7.73 9.29
C ILE A 138 12.51 -7.22 8.96
N HIS A 139 12.38 -6.27 8.04
CA HIS A 139 11.09 -5.71 7.61
C HIS A 139 10.45 -6.48 6.44
N PHE A 140 11.12 -7.51 5.92
CA PHE A 140 10.67 -8.35 4.81
C PHE A 140 10.71 -9.83 5.23
N PRO A 141 9.87 -10.26 6.18
CA PRO A 141 9.95 -11.62 6.74
C PRO A 141 9.73 -12.74 5.72
N ARG A 142 8.92 -12.52 4.67
CA ARG A 142 8.71 -13.53 3.62
C ARG A 142 9.93 -13.67 2.75
N LEU A 143 10.55 -12.54 2.37
CA LEU A 143 11.82 -12.53 1.64
C LEU A 143 12.97 -13.11 2.48
N LYS A 144 12.97 -12.86 3.79
CA LYS A 144 13.93 -13.45 4.72
C LYS A 144 13.82 -14.98 4.75
N SER A 145 12.61 -15.53 4.65
CA SER A 145 12.37 -16.98 4.56
C SER A 145 12.84 -17.61 3.25
N THR A 146 13.08 -16.83 2.19
CA THR A 146 13.61 -17.33 0.91
C THR A 146 15.14 -17.26 0.82
N ALA A 147 15.84 -16.97 1.93
CA ALA A 147 17.29 -16.84 1.97
C ALA A 147 18.01 -18.14 1.53
N PRO A 148 19.23 -18.04 0.94
CA PRO A 148 19.96 -16.81 0.64
C PRO A 148 19.42 -16.09 -0.60
N VAL A 149 19.34 -14.75 -0.52
CA VAL A 149 19.00 -13.85 -1.64
C VAL A 149 20.30 -13.33 -2.25
N SER A 150 20.39 -13.28 -3.58
CA SER A 150 21.59 -12.83 -4.29
C SER A 150 21.83 -11.32 -4.11
N GLU A 151 23.09 -10.90 -4.14
CA GLU A 151 23.45 -9.47 -4.02
C GLU A 151 22.83 -8.61 -5.14
N ASN A 152 22.71 -9.17 -6.34
CA ASN A 152 22.05 -8.51 -7.48
C ASN A 152 20.57 -8.25 -7.20
N LYS A 153 19.84 -9.23 -6.65
CA LYS A 153 18.43 -9.06 -6.26
C LYS A 153 18.26 -8.05 -5.14
N LEU A 154 19.15 -8.07 -4.14
CA LEU A 154 19.15 -7.06 -3.07
C LEU A 154 19.36 -5.64 -3.63
N LYS A 155 20.26 -5.48 -4.61
CA LYS A 155 20.47 -4.19 -5.32
C LYS A 155 19.24 -3.76 -6.11
N GLU A 156 18.61 -4.68 -6.84
CA GLU A 156 17.36 -4.44 -7.59
C GLU A 156 16.23 -3.95 -6.67
N PHE A 157 15.95 -4.69 -5.59
CA PHE A 157 14.91 -4.34 -4.61
C PHE A 157 15.22 -3.04 -3.87
N SER A 158 16.48 -2.82 -3.50
CA SER A 158 16.91 -1.56 -2.89
C SER A 158 16.65 -0.38 -3.84
N GLN A 159 16.99 -0.52 -5.11
CA GLN A 159 16.75 0.53 -6.09
C GLN A 159 15.24 0.77 -6.30
N ALA A 160 14.43 -0.27 -6.33
CA ALA A 160 12.97 -0.16 -6.42
C ALA A 160 12.38 0.61 -5.22
N LEU A 161 12.83 0.32 -3.99
CA LEU A 161 12.42 1.04 -2.77
C LEU A 161 12.85 2.51 -2.80
N LYS A 162 14.07 2.80 -3.28
CA LYS A 162 14.57 4.16 -3.43
C LYS A 162 13.75 4.95 -4.46
N ASN A 163 13.42 4.33 -5.59
CA ASN A 163 12.57 4.96 -6.61
C ASN A 163 11.18 5.24 -6.03
N LEU A 164 10.56 4.28 -5.33
CA LEU A 164 9.26 4.46 -4.71
C LEU A 164 9.28 5.59 -3.66
N HIS A 165 10.35 5.70 -2.87
CA HIS A 165 10.54 6.82 -1.94
C HIS A 165 10.53 8.17 -2.68
N THR A 166 11.31 8.30 -3.77
CA THR A 166 11.36 9.52 -4.57
C THR A 166 10.01 9.86 -5.20
N GLU A 167 9.30 8.86 -5.74
CA GLU A 167 7.95 9.06 -6.28
C GLU A 167 6.97 9.54 -5.21
N PHE A 168 7.04 8.99 -3.99
CA PHE A 168 6.26 9.47 -2.85
C PHE A 168 6.60 10.91 -2.50
N GLU A 169 7.88 11.28 -2.47
CA GLU A 169 8.28 12.67 -2.24
C GLU A 169 7.66 13.59 -3.28
N THR A 170 7.91 13.31 -4.57
CA THR A 170 7.47 14.12 -5.71
C THR A 170 5.95 14.26 -5.75
N ARG A 171 5.21 13.15 -5.61
CA ARG A 171 3.75 13.14 -5.72
C ARG A 171 3.06 13.92 -4.61
N PHE A 172 3.65 13.99 -3.43
CA PHE A 172 3.05 14.66 -2.27
C PHE A 172 3.79 15.94 -1.88
N GLN A 173 4.58 16.56 -2.78
CA GLN A 173 5.28 17.81 -2.48
C GLN A 173 4.34 18.96 -2.13
N ASP A 174 3.14 19.00 -2.73
CA ASP A 174 2.15 20.06 -2.47
C ASP A 174 1.68 20.08 -1.01
N PHE A 175 1.75 18.95 -0.31
CA PHE A 175 1.42 18.89 1.12
C PHE A 175 2.44 19.64 1.99
N ASN A 176 3.65 19.89 1.50
CA ASN A 176 4.61 20.77 2.19
C ASN A 176 4.09 22.21 2.27
N ASN A 177 3.27 22.65 1.29
CA ASN A 177 2.64 23.96 1.30
C ASN A 177 1.39 24.00 2.21
N ILE A 178 0.75 22.85 2.42
CA ILE A 178 -0.34 22.71 3.40
C ILE A 178 0.23 22.71 4.82
N GLN A 179 1.41 22.14 5.04
CA GLN A 179 2.12 22.18 6.33
C GLN A 179 2.34 23.62 6.81
N SER A 180 2.79 24.54 5.96
CA SER A 180 3.04 25.93 6.37
C SER A 180 1.78 26.69 6.78
N SER A 181 0.62 26.37 6.21
CA SER A 181 -0.68 26.95 6.59
C SER A 181 -1.36 26.23 7.75
N GLN A 182 -1.19 24.90 7.87
CA GLN A 182 -1.72 24.11 8.98
C GLN A 182 -0.90 24.26 10.25
N ASP A 183 0.41 24.50 10.15
CA ASP A 183 1.20 24.94 11.27
C ASP A 183 0.51 26.21 11.78
N VAL A 184 0.36 27.28 10.98
CA VAL A 184 -0.37 28.52 11.38
C VAL A 184 -1.71 28.25 12.11
N PHE A 185 -2.53 27.30 11.66
CA PHE A 185 -3.79 26.93 12.33
C PHE A 185 -3.64 26.04 13.58
N SER A 186 -2.60 25.21 13.68
CA SER A 186 -2.34 24.32 14.83
C SER A 186 -1.55 25.04 15.93
N ILE A 187 -0.71 26.01 15.55
CA ILE A 187 -0.02 26.94 16.45
C ILE A 187 -0.80 28.24 16.66
N SER A 188 -1.94 28.49 16.01
CA SER A 188 -2.71 29.74 16.21
C SER A 188 -3.01 30.00 17.69
N PHE A 189 -3.17 28.98 18.53
CA PHE A 189 -3.35 29.12 19.98
C PHE A 189 -2.06 29.27 20.80
N ASN A 190 -0.89 29.01 20.22
CA ASN A 190 0.39 28.93 20.94
C ASN A 190 1.56 29.66 20.24
N VAL A 191 1.26 30.47 19.20
CA VAL A 191 2.25 31.29 18.48
C VAL A 191 2.23 32.73 18.96
N ASN A 192 3.43 33.30 19.10
CA ASN A 192 3.60 34.71 19.36
C ASN A 192 3.25 35.49 18.08
N PRO A 193 2.25 36.40 18.09
CA PRO A 193 1.87 37.19 16.92
C PRO A 193 3.01 38.00 16.30
N LYS A 194 4.11 38.25 17.04
CA LYS A 194 5.28 38.95 16.53
C LYS A 194 6.13 38.14 15.55
N ASN A 195 5.92 36.82 15.45
CA ASN A 195 6.74 35.90 14.66
C ASN A 195 6.08 35.45 13.34
N ILE A 196 4.95 36.05 12.96
CA ILE A 196 4.18 35.72 11.74
C ILE A 196 4.04 36.94 10.82
N SER A 197 3.68 36.70 9.55
CA SER A 197 3.50 37.77 8.56
C SER A 197 2.45 38.79 9.02
N ALA A 198 2.67 40.06 8.68
CA ALA A 198 1.82 41.17 9.12
C ALA A 198 0.35 40.98 8.73
N GLU A 199 0.07 40.30 7.60
CA GLU A 199 -1.30 40.05 7.14
C GLU A 199 -2.10 39.12 8.07
N LEU A 200 -1.42 38.27 8.85
CA LEU A 200 -2.05 37.23 9.68
C LEU A 200 -2.07 37.58 11.18
N GLN A 201 -1.36 38.62 11.61
CA GLN A 201 -1.22 38.98 13.03
C GLN A 201 -2.57 39.27 13.71
N LEU A 202 -3.43 40.05 13.05
CA LEU A 202 -4.73 40.43 13.61
C LEU A 202 -5.68 39.22 13.74
N GLN A 203 -5.74 38.36 12.71
CA GLN A 203 -6.58 37.16 12.72
C GLN A 203 -6.18 36.16 13.80
N ILE A 204 -4.87 36.00 14.07
CA ILE A 204 -4.40 35.12 15.14
C ILE A 204 -4.72 35.69 16.52
N ILE A 205 -4.58 36.99 16.74
CA ILE A 205 -4.95 37.63 18.02
C ILE A 205 -6.44 37.43 18.32
N GLU A 206 -7.31 37.61 17.34
CA GLU A 206 -8.75 37.37 17.49
C GLU A 206 -9.05 35.90 17.80
N THR A 207 -8.39 34.98 17.11
CA THR A 207 -8.55 33.53 17.32
C THR A 207 -8.11 33.10 18.72
N GLN A 208 -7.00 33.65 19.25
CA GLN A 208 -6.48 33.37 20.60
C GLN A 208 -7.39 33.89 21.73
N CYS A 209 -8.07 35.01 21.49
CA CYS A 209 -8.95 35.65 22.45
C CYS A 209 -10.39 35.09 22.46
N SER A 210 -10.76 34.30 21.45
CA SER A 210 -12.10 33.70 21.36
C SER A 210 -12.30 32.59 22.40
N ALA A 211 -13.24 32.80 23.32
CA ALA A 211 -13.62 31.80 24.33
C ALA A 211 -14.41 30.60 23.75
N HIS A 212 -14.95 30.74 22.53
CA HIS A 212 -15.72 29.68 21.85
C HIS A 212 -14.85 28.70 21.04
N LEU A 213 -13.59 29.05 20.79
CA LEU A 213 -12.64 28.26 20.00
C LEU A 213 -11.56 27.56 20.86
N LYS A 214 -11.62 27.72 22.19
CA LYS A 214 -10.73 27.05 23.17
C LYS A 214 -11.26 25.71 23.63
#